data_AF-A0A533ZZ99-F1
#
_entry.id   AF-A0A533ZZ99-F1
#
_cell.length_a   1.000
_cell.length_b   1.000
_cell.length_c   1.000
_cell.angle_alpha   90.00
_cell.angle_beta   90.00
_cell.angle_gamma   90.00
#
_symmetry.space_group_name_H-M   'P 1'
#
loop_
_entity.id
_entity.type
_entity.pdbx_description
1 polymer ?
#
loop_
_entity_poly.entity_id
_entity_poly.type
_entity_poly.pdbx_seq_one_letter_code
_entity_poly.pdbx_strand_id
1 'polypeptide(L)'
;MQEVMLDKAICSLGSIKHLAKKLGIHREHVYAWIKGVSKIPLEYALQIEYLTGGEIPWKDLVPFHIVQRLKHLNLQLPKFDLPPCELVYVSIERITTKKSEFISEQNKLIPLHKHRSICVDQQNRLIFGEKIFYLYKYHHKKTIPAWRISLSDLANGHYSSELFIKNFLISERVDIGMALEKFLGSRQGFRTDLAQPKKTVDLRKKDYKEIRLVNEAAQVRSQKSMPLRQLIAHRLGFGSHFTYQSAKKVKLFANPELIEKVDQCIVSISMAKKLCSVLANPKK
;
A
#
# COMPACT_ATOMS: atom_id res chain seq x y z
N MET A 1 -37.18 -22.83 -11.26
CA MET A 1 -36.25 -22.45 -10.16
C MET A 1 -35.18 -21.48 -10.64
N GLN A 2 -34.44 -21.79 -11.71
CA GLN A 2 -33.41 -20.90 -12.27
C GLN A 2 -33.95 -19.53 -12.69
N GLU A 3 -35.10 -19.49 -13.36
CA GLU A 3 -35.76 -18.25 -13.83
C GLU A 3 -36.12 -17.32 -12.66
N VAL A 4 -36.68 -17.86 -11.58
CA VAL A 4 -37.05 -17.11 -10.37
C VAL A 4 -35.82 -16.50 -9.68
N MET A 5 -34.68 -17.20 -9.69
CA MET A 5 -33.43 -16.67 -9.12
C MET A 5 -32.78 -15.64 -10.04
N LEU A 6 -32.89 -15.80 -11.36
CA LEU A 6 -32.43 -14.79 -12.31
C LEU A 6 -33.25 -13.50 -12.20
N ASP A 7 -34.57 -13.60 -12.02
CA ASP A 7 -35.43 -12.43 -11.78
C ASP A 7 -35.06 -11.71 -10.49
N LYS A 8 -34.76 -12.44 -9.41
CA LYS A 8 -34.22 -11.85 -8.18
C LYS A 8 -32.88 -11.13 -8.42
N ALA A 9 -31.99 -11.69 -9.25
CA ALA A 9 -30.72 -11.04 -9.61
C ALA A 9 -30.93 -9.75 -10.40
N ILE A 10 -31.94 -9.73 -11.28
CA ILE A 10 -32.30 -8.56 -12.07
C ILE A 10 -32.89 -7.48 -11.16
N CYS A 11 -33.72 -7.85 -10.19
CA CYS A 11 -34.25 -6.93 -9.18
C CYS A 11 -33.15 -6.32 -8.32
N SER A 12 -32.18 -7.11 -7.83
CA SER A 12 -31.07 -6.59 -7.01
C SER A 12 -30.13 -5.68 -7.80
N LEU A 13 -29.93 -5.95 -9.11
CA LEU A 13 -29.09 -5.13 -10.00
C LEU A 13 -29.87 -3.99 -10.70
N GLY A 14 -31.17 -3.87 -10.44
CA GLY A 14 -32.07 -2.80 -10.86
C GLY A 14 -32.67 -2.91 -12.25
N SER A 15 -31.96 -3.44 -13.25
CA SER A 15 -32.50 -3.59 -14.61
C SER A 15 -31.76 -4.62 -15.46
N ILE A 16 -32.48 -5.28 -16.38
CA ILE A 16 -31.94 -6.17 -17.42
C ILE A 16 -30.84 -5.48 -18.23
N LYS A 17 -31.03 -4.19 -18.56
CA LYS A 17 -30.04 -3.39 -19.30
C LYS A 17 -28.75 -3.22 -18.50
N HIS A 18 -28.85 -3.08 -17.18
CA HIS A 18 -27.71 -2.86 -16.31
C HIS A 18 -26.93 -4.16 -16.10
N LEU A 19 -27.64 -5.28 -15.90
CA LEU A 19 -27.08 -6.62 -15.84
C LEU A 19 -26.30 -6.96 -17.13
N ALA A 20 -26.93 -6.80 -18.30
CA ALA A 20 -26.30 -7.08 -19.59
C ALA A 20 -25.02 -6.24 -19.81
N LYS A 21 -25.05 -4.96 -19.42
CA LYS A 21 -23.88 -4.07 -19.50
C LYS A 21 -22.75 -4.52 -18.59
N LYS A 22 -23.05 -4.96 -17.36
CA LYS A 22 -22.02 -5.43 -16.41
C LYS A 22 -21.43 -6.79 -16.80
N LEU A 23 -22.22 -7.66 -17.43
CA LEU A 23 -21.77 -8.94 -17.95
C LEU A 23 -21.07 -8.83 -19.31
N GLY A 24 -21.14 -7.67 -19.99
CA GLY A 24 -20.55 -7.47 -21.31
C GLY A 24 -21.27 -8.21 -22.44
N ILE A 25 -22.55 -8.53 -22.27
CA ILE A 25 -23.36 -9.32 -23.22
C ILE A 25 -24.52 -8.52 -23.81
N HIS A 26 -25.04 -8.96 -24.95
CA HIS A 26 -26.24 -8.39 -25.55
C HIS A 26 -27.50 -8.74 -24.72
N ARG A 27 -28.50 -7.84 -24.69
CA ARG A 27 -29.71 -8.03 -23.87
C ARG A 27 -30.53 -9.26 -24.26
N GLU A 28 -30.46 -9.65 -25.53
CA GLU A 28 -31.14 -10.82 -26.06
C GLU A 28 -30.69 -12.11 -25.39
N HIS A 29 -29.41 -12.22 -25.01
CA HIS A 29 -28.92 -13.37 -24.26
C HIS A 29 -29.56 -13.46 -22.87
N VAL A 30 -29.72 -12.31 -22.20
CA VAL A 30 -30.40 -12.25 -20.90
C VAL A 30 -31.87 -12.62 -21.05
N TYR A 31 -32.56 -12.13 -22.08
CA TYR A 31 -33.95 -12.53 -22.36
C TYR A 31 -34.09 -14.01 -22.71
N ALA A 32 -33.13 -14.59 -23.43
CA ALA A 32 -33.11 -16.01 -23.75
C ALA A 32 -32.93 -16.88 -22.48
N TRP A 33 -32.17 -16.39 -21.49
CA TRP A 33 -32.04 -17.04 -20.18
C TRP A 33 -33.33 -16.96 -19.35
N ILE A 34 -33.99 -15.78 -19.34
CA ILE A 34 -35.26 -15.59 -18.62
C ILE A 34 -36.35 -16.51 -19.21
N LYS A 35 -36.38 -16.67 -20.53
CA LYS A 35 -37.35 -17.54 -21.22
C LYS A 35 -36.98 -19.03 -21.21
N GLY A 36 -35.86 -19.40 -20.59
CA GLY A 36 -35.37 -20.78 -20.57
C GLY A 36 -34.93 -21.34 -21.93
N VAL A 37 -34.80 -20.50 -22.96
CA VAL A 37 -34.41 -20.89 -24.33
C VAL A 37 -32.93 -21.28 -24.35
N SER A 38 -32.10 -20.60 -23.56
CA SER A 38 -30.68 -20.90 -23.42
C SER A 38 -30.31 -21.11 -21.96
N LYS A 39 -29.39 -22.03 -21.71
CA LYS A 39 -28.83 -22.29 -20.37
C LYS A 39 -27.80 -21.21 -20.05
N ILE A 40 -27.77 -20.76 -18.79
CA ILE A 40 -26.76 -19.80 -18.31
C ILE A 40 -25.40 -20.52 -18.24
N PRO A 41 -24.38 -20.06 -18.98
CA PRO A 41 -23.02 -20.57 -18.86
C PRO A 41 -22.43 -20.30 -17.46
N LEU A 42 -21.52 -21.15 -17.01
CA LEU A 42 -20.93 -21.07 -15.68
C LEU A 42 -20.22 -19.74 -15.43
N GLU A 43 -19.53 -19.21 -16.45
CA GLU A 43 -18.76 -17.96 -16.37
C GLU A 43 -19.67 -16.80 -15.96
N TYR A 44 -20.85 -16.72 -16.57
CA TYR A 44 -21.82 -15.66 -16.28
C TYR A 44 -22.53 -15.88 -14.94
N ALA A 45 -22.80 -17.12 -14.54
CA ALA A 45 -23.37 -17.41 -13.23
C ALA A 45 -22.43 -16.97 -12.09
N LEU A 46 -21.12 -17.21 -12.22
CA LEU A 46 -20.10 -16.74 -11.26
C LEU A 46 -20.01 -15.21 -11.24
N GLN A 47 -20.09 -14.56 -12.41
CA GLN A 47 -20.14 -13.10 -12.47
C GLN A 47 -21.39 -12.53 -11.80
N ILE A 48 -22.55 -13.16 -11.97
CA ILE A 48 -23.80 -12.74 -11.31
C ILE A 48 -23.68 -12.86 -9.79
N GLU A 49 -23.12 -13.96 -9.28
CA GLU A 49 -22.86 -14.13 -7.84
C GLU A 49 -21.93 -13.03 -7.31
N TYR A 50 -20.84 -12.72 -8.04
CA TYR A 50 -19.94 -11.63 -7.67
C TYR A 50 -20.65 -10.27 -7.66
N LEU A 51 -21.47 -10.00 -8.68
CA LEU A 51 -22.20 -8.73 -8.81
C LEU A 51 -23.30 -8.56 -7.76
N THR A 52 -23.87 -9.66 -7.27
CA THR A 52 -24.89 -9.68 -6.21
C THR A 52 -24.29 -9.82 -4.81
N GLY A 53 -22.96 -9.86 -4.68
CA GLY A 53 -22.30 -10.01 -3.37
C GLY A 53 -22.59 -11.34 -2.68
N GLY A 54 -22.97 -12.38 -3.43
CA GLY A 54 -23.27 -13.71 -2.90
C GLY A 54 -24.72 -13.93 -2.44
N GLU A 55 -25.64 -12.99 -2.68
CA GLU A 55 -27.07 -13.19 -2.38
C GLU A 55 -27.68 -14.34 -3.20
N ILE A 56 -27.15 -14.56 -4.42
CA ILE A 56 -27.63 -15.59 -5.33
C ILE A 56 -26.44 -16.50 -5.68
N PRO A 57 -26.42 -17.74 -5.17
CA PRO A 57 -25.33 -18.66 -5.45
C PRO A 57 -25.40 -19.13 -6.89
N TRP A 58 -24.25 -19.25 -7.55
CA TRP A 58 -24.15 -19.73 -8.94
C TRP A 58 -24.78 -21.12 -9.13
N LYS A 59 -24.84 -21.94 -8.07
CA LYS A 59 -25.43 -23.28 -8.06
C LYS A 59 -26.91 -23.28 -8.46
N ASP A 60 -27.63 -22.20 -8.16
CA ASP A 60 -29.06 -22.08 -8.43
C ASP A 60 -29.35 -21.50 -9.82
N LEU A 61 -28.34 -20.95 -10.50
CA LEU A 61 -28.44 -20.36 -11.84
C LEU A 61 -28.07 -21.35 -12.95
N VAL A 62 -27.24 -22.34 -12.65
CA VAL A 62 -26.66 -23.25 -13.65
C VAL A 62 -27.37 -24.62 -13.62
N PRO A 63 -27.47 -25.34 -14.74
CA PRO A 63 -28.01 -26.70 -14.77
C PRO A 63 -27.34 -27.67 -13.79
N PHE A 64 -28.15 -28.57 -13.21
CA PHE A 64 -27.74 -29.53 -12.17
C PHE A 64 -26.51 -30.37 -12.54
N HIS A 65 -26.37 -30.81 -13.79
CA HIS A 65 -25.23 -31.62 -14.23
C HIS A 65 -23.89 -30.87 -14.09
N ILE A 66 -23.87 -29.53 -14.21
CA ILE A 66 -22.67 -28.71 -13.99
C ILE A 66 -22.36 -28.60 -12.51
N VAL A 67 -23.37 -28.41 -11.67
CA VAL A 67 -23.23 -28.40 -10.21
C VAL A 67 -22.66 -29.73 -9.71
N GLN A 68 -23.15 -30.85 -10.25
CA GLN A 68 -22.66 -32.18 -9.91
C GLN A 68 -21.21 -32.40 -10.36
N ARG A 69 -20.85 -31.95 -11.57
CA ARG A 69 -19.46 -32.00 -12.06
C ARG A 69 -18.50 -31.19 -11.18
N LEU A 70 -18.99 -30.08 -10.62
CA LEU A 70 -18.19 -29.15 -9.80
C LEU A 70 -18.34 -29.39 -8.30
N LYS A 71 -19.04 -30.45 -7.86
CA LYS A 71 -19.31 -30.74 -6.43
C LYS A 71 -18.04 -30.86 -5.59
N HIS A 72 -16.94 -31.31 -6.20
CA HIS A 72 -15.64 -31.47 -5.57
C HIS A 72 -14.67 -30.32 -5.88
N LEU A 73 -15.06 -29.38 -6.75
CA LEU A 73 -14.27 -28.23 -7.16
C LEU A 73 -14.60 -27.05 -6.25
N ASN A 74 -13.83 -26.92 -5.18
CA ASN A 74 -13.79 -25.68 -4.41
C ASN A 74 -12.97 -24.66 -5.20
N LEU A 75 -13.64 -23.85 -6.04
CA LEU A 75 -13.07 -22.66 -6.67
C LEU A 75 -12.89 -21.56 -5.62
N GLN A 76 -12.11 -21.82 -4.57
CA GLN A 76 -11.55 -20.74 -3.78
C GLN A 76 -10.42 -20.17 -4.63
N LEU A 77 -10.70 -19.08 -5.34
CA LEU A 77 -9.63 -18.22 -5.84
C LEU A 77 -8.75 -17.92 -4.62
N PRO A 78 -7.45 -18.29 -4.63
CA PRO A 78 -6.57 -17.85 -3.56
C PRO A 78 -6.75 -16.33 -3.48
N LYS A 79 -7.03 -15.81 -2.28
CA LYS A 79 -7.07 -14.36 -2.08
C LYS A 79 -5.76 -13.83 -2.62
N PHE A 80 -5.79 -13.22 -3.81
CA PHE A 80 -4.62 -12.60 -4.37
C PHE A 80 -4.34 -11.43 -3.44
N ASP A 81 -3.27 -11.58 -2.66
CA ASP A 81 -2.74 -10.51 -1.84
C ASP A 81 -2.25 -9.42 -2.80
N LEU A 82 -3.16 -8.52 -3.17
CA LEU A 82 -2.82 -7.35 -3.95
C LEU A 82 -1.76 -6.56 -3.18
N PRO A 83 -0.76 -6.00 -3.87
CA PRO A 83 0.22 -5.13 -3.22
C PRO A 83 -0.52 -4.06 -2.42
N PRO A 84 0.01 -3.64 -1.25
CA PRO A 84 -0.69 -2.69 -0.41
C PRO A 84 -0.85 -1.33 -1.12
N CYS A 85 -0.10 -1.08 -2.19
CA CYS A 85 -0.03 0.20 -2.87
C CYS A 85 -0.12 0.00 -4.38
N GLU A 86 -0.66 1.01 -5.07
CA GLU A 86 -0.80 0.99 -6.52
C GLU A 86 0.55 1.22 -7.21
N LEU A 87 0.80 0.46 -8.29
CA LEU A 87 1.93 0.69 -9.17
C LEU A 87 1.50 1.71 -10.24
N VAL A 88 2.07 2.91 -10.18
CA VAL A 88 1.71 4.05 -11.04
C VAL A 88 2.92 4.48 -11.86
N TYR A 89 2.71 4.87 -13.12
CA TYR A 89 3.74 5.50 -13.93
C TYR A 89 3.81 6.99 -13.64
N VAL A 90 4.94 7.44 -13.10
CA VAL A 90 5.16 8.85 -12.73
C VAL A 90 6.19 9.48 -13.66
N SER A 91 5.93 10.70 -14.11
CA SER A 91 6.88 11.49 -14.91
C SER A 91 8.12 11.84 -14.10
N ILE A 92 9.32 11.65 -14.68
CA ILE A 92 10.60 11.90 -13.98
C ILE A 92 10.70 13.34 -13.45
N GLU A 93 10.22 14.31 -14.21
CA GLU A 93 10.26 15.73 -13.88
C GLU A 93 9.46 16.10 -12.62
N ARG A 94 8.45 15.30 -12.28
CA ARG A 94 7.59 15.54 -11.12
C ARG A 94 8.17 14.97 -9.82
N ILE A 95 9.21 14.13 -9.92
CA ILE A 95 9.78 13.45 -8.76
C ILE A 95 10.84 14.34 -8.13
N THR A 96 10.65 14.68 -6.86
CA THR A 96 11.63 15.45 -6.09
C THR A 96 12.56 14.51 -5.33
N THR A 97 13.87 14.65 -5.50
CA THR A 97 14.89 13.90 -4.76
C THR A 97 15.69 14.81 -3.85
N LYS A 98 16.12 14.29 -2.69
CA LYS A 98 16.95 15.05 -1.72
C LYS A 98 18.43 14.77 -1.85
N LYS A 99 18.79 13.62 -2.42
CA LYS A 99 20.15 13.12 -2.49
C LYS A 99 20.51 12.82 -3.94
N SER A 100 21.69 13.27 -4.35
CA SER A 100 22.32 12.84 -5.60
C SER A 100 23.12 11.57 -5.34
N GLU A 101 22.89 10.55 -6.16
CA GLU A 101 23.70 9.33 -6.15
C GLU A 101 24.45 9.21 -7.47
N PHE A 102 25.70 8.73 -7.38
CA PHE A 102 26.51 8.38 -8.54
C PHE A 102 26.10 6.99 -9.05
N ILE A 103 25.93 6.89 -10.38
CA ILE A 103 25.62 5.64 -11.06
C ILE A 103 26.93 4.90 -11.32
N SER A 104 27.13 3.72 -10.72
CA SER A 104 28.26 2.86 -11.07
C SER A 104 28.07 2.22 -12.45
N GLU A 105 29.16 2.02 -13.18
CA GLU A 105 29.11 1.52 -14.57
C GLU A 105 28.51 0.12 -14.70
N GLN A 106 28.75 -0.75 -13.71
CA GLN A 106 28.18 -2.09 -13.66
C GLN A 106 26.65 -2.08 -13.67
N ASN A 107 26.03 -1.06 -13.07
CA ASN A 107 24.57 -0.95 -13.00
C ASN A 107 23.94 -0.50 -14.33
N LYS A 108 24.71 0.09 -15.25
CA LYS A 108 24.21 0.52 -16.57
C LYS A 108 24.00 -0.66 -17.52
N LEU A 109 24.67 -1.79 -17.28
CA LEU A 109 24.57 -3.00 -18.10
C LEU A 109 23.29 -3.79 -17.82
N ILE A 110 22.67 -3.61 -16.66
CA ILE A 110 21.47 -4.34 -16.28
C ILE A 110 20.26 -3.70 -16.97
N PRO A 111 19.40 -4.49 -17.66
CA PRO A 111 18.19 -3.96 -18.27
C PRO A 111 17.22 -3.34 -17.25
N LEU A 112 16.64 -2.19 -17.60
CA LEU A 112 15.72 -1.41 -16.74
C LEU A 112 14.55 -2.22 -16.15
N HIS A 113 14.04 -3.23 -16.87
CA HIS A 113 12.92 -4.06 -16.43
C HIS A 113 13.29 -5.08 -15.34
N LYS A 114 14.58 -5.36 -15.13
CA LYS A 114 15.05 -6.27 -14.07
C LYS A 114 15.18 -5.57 -12.72
N HIS A 115 15.16 -4.24 -12.71
CA HIS A 115 15.23 -3.48 -11.47
C HIS A 115 13.88 -3.42 -10.77
N ARG A 116 13.90 -3.45 -9.43
CA ARG A 116 12.72 -3.18 -8.61
C ARG A 116 12.20 -1.77 -8.89
N SER A 117 10.90 -1.56 -8.80
CA SER A 117 10.29 -0.24 -8.96
C SER A 117 10.66 0.69 -7.81
N ILE A 118 10.66 2.00 -8.08
CA ILE A 118 10.88 3.02 -7.05
C ILE A 118 9.64 3.20 -6.18
N CYS A 119 9.76 3.95 -5.09
CA CYS A 119 8.60 4.30 -4.28
C CYS A 119 8.53 5.81 -4.04
N VAL A 120 7.32 6.35 -4.22
CA VAL A 120 7.01 7.77 -4.07
C VAL A 120 5.84 7.98 -3.13
N ASP A 121 5.88 9.11 -2.43
CA ASP A 121 4.79 9.60 -1.60
C ASP A 121 3.68 10.28 -2.43
N GLN A 122 2.57 10.69 -1.82
CA GLN A 122 1.46 11.34 -2.53
C GLN A 122 1.87 12.66 -3.20
N GLN A 123 2.88 13.35 -2.68
CA GLN A 123 3.45 14.57 -3.29
C GLN A 123 4.61 14.28 -4.25
N ASN A 124 4.75 13.04 -4.75
CA ASN A 124 5.82 12.59 -5.64
C ASN A 124 7.24 12.78 -5.07
N ARG A 125 7.36 12.76 -3.74
CA ARG A 125 8.66 12.74 -3.06
C ARG A 125 9.21 11.32 -3.10
N LEU A 126 10.45 11.15 -3.56
CA LEU A 126 11.09 9.85 -3.58
C LEU A 126 11.35 9.35 -2.15
N ILE A 127 10.87 8.15 -1.84
CA ILE A 127 11.09 7.48 -0.54
C ILE A 127 12.30 6.54 -0.65
N PHE A 128 12.31 5.65 -1.65
CA PHE A 128 13.44 4.77 -1.93
C PHE A 128 13.61 4.55 -3.44
N GLY A 129 14.78 4.03 -3.82
CA GLY A 129 15.11 3.71 -5.22
C GLY A 129 15.86 4.82 -5.95
N GLU A 130 16.67 5.61 -5.23
CA GLU A 130 17.49 6.71 -5.78
C GLU A 130 18.35 6.25 -6.97
N LYS A 131 19.09 5.16 -6.83
CA LYS A 131 19.86 4.54 -7.94
C LYS A 131 19.03 4.32 -9.20
N ILE A 132 17.83 3.76 -9.05
CA ILE A 132 16.94 3.42 -10.18
C ILE A 132 16.39 4.68 -10.82
N PHE A 133 16.00 5.67 -10.02
CA PHE A 133 15.57 6.97 -10.53
C PHE A 133 16.65 7.61 -11.42
N TYR A 134 17.91 7.60 -10.97
CA TYR A 134 19.03 8.12 -11.76
C TYR A 134 19.34 7.28 -13.01
N LEU A 135 19.18 5.95 -12.95
CA LEU A 135 19.29 5.08 -14.13
C LEU A 135 18.24 5.41 -15.19
N TYR A 136 16.97 5.58 -14.80
CA TYR A 136 15.91 5.95 -15.74
C TYR A 136 16.14 7.34 -16.36
N LYS A 137 16.70 8.27 -15.57
CA LYS A 137 17.12 9.59 -16.07
C LYS A 137 18.27 9.48 -17.08
N TYR A 138 19.25 8.61 -16.82
CA TYR A 138 20.36 8.33 -17.74
C TYR A 138 19.89 7.73 -19.06
N HIS A 139 18.90 6.82 -19.03
CA HIS A 139 18.29 6.24 -20.22
C HIS A 139 17.22 7.14 -20.89
N HIS A 140 17.13 8.42 -20.50
CA HIS A 140 16.21 9.41 -21.07
C HIS A 140 14.74 8.96 -21.16
N LYS A 141 14.27 8.18 -20.18
CA LYS A 141 12.86 7.77 -20.13
C LYS A 141 11.99 8.92 -19.63
N LYS A 142 10.74 9.01 -20.12
CA LYS A 142 9.79 10.04 -19.69
C LYS A 142 9.09 9.69 -18.38
N THR A 143 8.82 8.41 -18.17
CA THR A 143 8.07 7.87 -17.03
C THR A 143 8.81 6.72 -16.37
N ILE A 144 8.56 6.53 -15.07
CA ILE A 144 9.12 5.44 -14.26
C ILE A 144 7.97 4.75 -13.52
N PRO A 145 7.92 3.40 -13.50
CA PRO A 145 7.00 2.68 -12.63
C PRO A 145 7.38 2.88 -11.17
N ALA A 146 6.43 3.38 -10.37
CA ALA A 146 6.62 3.72 -8.97
C ALA A 146 5.48 3.19 -8.10
N TRP A 147 5.81 2.62 -6.95
CA TRP A 147 4.85 2.36 -5.89
C TRP A 147 4.41 3.67 -5.26
N ARG A 148 3.12 3.99 -5.34
CA ARG A 148 2.57 5.20 -4.73
C ARG A 148 2.01 4.88 -3.34
N ILE A 149 2.65 5.43 -2.31
CA ILE A 149 2.25 5.21 -0.91
C ILE A 149 1.62 6.48 -0.35
N SER A 150 0.52 6.30 0.38
CA SER A 150 -0.13 7.37 1.11
C SER A 150 0.32 7.40 2.57
N LEU A 151 1.21 8.33 2.96
CA LEU A 151 1.68 8.42 4.34
C LEU A 151 0.56 8.72 5.36
N SER A 152 -0.49 9.44 4.94
CA SER A 152 -1.67 9.68 5.77
C SER A 152 -2.42 8.37 6.02
N ASP A 153 -2.65 7.59 4.97
CA ASP A 153 -3.41 6.33 5.08
C ASP A 153 -2.61 5.27 5.82
N LEU A 154 -1.28 5.31 5.69
CA LEU A 154 -0.36 4.50 6.46
C LEU A 154 -0.36 4.86 7.95
N ALA A 155 -0.41 6.14 8.30
CA ALA A 155 -0.57 6.56 9.68
C ALA A 155 -1.91 6.07 10.27
N ASN A 156 -3.00 6.29 9.54
CA ASN A 156 -4.36 5.91 9.94
C ASN A 156 -4.55 4.39 10.01
N GLY A 157 -3.79 3.64 9.22
CA GLY A 157 -3.81 2.18 9.24
C GLY A 157 -4.70 1.52 8.23
N HIS A 158 -4.96 2.18 7.11
CA HIS A 158 -5.74 1.61 6.02
C HIS A 158 -4.97 0.52 5.26
N TYR A 159 -3.65 0.42 5.46
CA TYR A 159 -2.85 -0.66 4.91
C TYR A 159 -2.66 -1.82 5.88
N SER A 160 -2.68 -3.05 5.35
CA SER A 160 -2.32 -4.27 6.07
C SER A 160 -0.80 -4.39 6.20
N SER A 161 -0.33 -4.67 7.42
CA SER A 161 1.10 -4.90 7.71
C SER A 161 1.65 -6.16 7.04
N GLU A 162 0.81 -7.17 6.80
CA GLU A 162 1.22 -8.42 6.18
C GLU A 162 1.62 -8.22 4.71
N LEU A 163 0.88 -7.37 4.00
CA LEU A 163 1.17 -7.01 2.62
C LEU A 163 2.51 -6.26 2.51
N PHE A 164 2.89 -5.46 3.51
CA PHE A 164 4.21 -4.85 3.53
C PHE A 164 5.34 -5.88 3.65
N ILE A 165 5.15 -6.91 4.48
CA ILE A 165 6.15 -7.97 4.68
C ILE A 165 6.34 -8.77 3.38
N LYS A 166 5.25 -9.08 2.67
CA LYS A 166 5.29 -9.87 1.44
C LYS A 166 5.88 -9.12 0.24
N ASN A 167 5.66 -7.80 0.15
CA ASN A 167 5.94 -7.06 -1.08
C ASN A 167 7.23 -6.24 -1.03
N PHE A 168 7.66 -5.79 0.15
CA PHE A 168 8.81 -4.89 0.31
C PHE A 168 9.96 -5.51 1.09
N LEU A 169 11.17 -5.17 0.67
CA LEU A 169 12.40 -5.55 1.37
C LEU A 169 12.48 -4.89 2.75
N ILE A 170 13.33 -5.41 3.62
CA ILE A 170 13.53 -4.87 4.98
C ILE A 170 14.03 -3.43 4.88
N SER A 171 14.99 -3.16 4.00
CA SER A 171 15.54 -1.82 3.76
C SER A 171 14.51 -0.85 3.19
N GLU A 172 13.69 -1.30 2.23
CA GLU A 172 12.60 -0.52 1.63
C GLU A 172 11.56 -0.13 2.70
N ARG A 173 11.16 -1.09 3.55
CA ARG A 173 10.25 -0.82 4.67
C ARG A 173 10.82 0.18 5.66
N VAL A 174 12.12 0.12 5.94
CA VAL A 174 12.80 1.12 6.79
C VAL A 174 12.71 2.51 6.16
N ASP A 175 12.95 2.63 4.85
CA ASP A 175 12.88 3.92 4.13
C ASP A 175 11.46 4.51 4.20
N ILE A 176 10.42 3.69 4.00
CA ILE A 176 9.01 4.10 4.19
C ILE A 176 8.77 4.55 5.63
N GLY A 177 9.30 3.81 6.62
CA GLY A 177 9.19 4.20 8.03
C GLY A 177 9.87 5.52 8.34
N MET A 178 11.05 5.79 7.77
CA MET A 178 11.72 7.08 7.93
C MET A 178 10.95 8.22 7.27
N ALA A 179 10.30 7.98 6.13
CA ALA A 179 9.42 8.95 5.50
C ALA A 179 8.20 9.25 6.37
N LEU A 180 7.56 8.21 6.93
CA LEU A 180 6.46 8.33 7.87
C LEU A 180 6.86 9.03 9.18
N GLU A 181 8.05 8.73 9.71
CA GLU A 181 8.62 9.44 10.87
C GLU A 181 8.79 10.93 10.58
N LYS A 182 9.28 11.30 9.39
CA LYS A 182 9.41 12.71 9.00
C LYS A 182 8.02 13.35 8.85
N PHE A 183 7.07 12.67 8.21
CA PHE A 183 5.71 13.16 8.03
C PHE A 183 4.99 13.42 9.37
N LEU A 184 5.09 12.49 10.33
CA LEU A 184 4.49 12.61 11.66
C LEU A 184 5.33 13.46 12.62
N GLY A 185 6.64 13.55 12.38
CA GLY A 185 7.67 14.16 13.23
C GLY A 185 8.06 15.59 12.87
N SER A 186 7.52 16.18 11.78
CA SER A 186 7.57 17.63 11.50
C SER A 186 6.81 18.49 12.53
N ARG A 187 6.75 18.04 13.78
CA ARG A 187 6.34 18.83 14.94
C ARG A 187 7.53 19.68 15.36
N GLN A 188 7.51 20.96 14.99
CA GLN A 188 7.93 21.95 15.98
C GLN A 188 7.07 21.71 17.22
N GLY A 189 7.69 21.65 18.41
CA GLY A 189 6.92 21.74 19.65
C GLY A 189 6.02 22.98 19.64
N PHE A 190 5.12 23.09 20.61
CA PHE A 190 4.36 24.32 20.81
C PHE A 190 5.33 25.50 20.89
N ARG A 191 5.34 26.34 19.85
CA ARG A 191 6.03 27.62 19.87
C ARG A 191 5.16 28.58 20.65
N THR A 192 5.28 28.50 21.98
CA THR A 192 4.61 29.41 22.92
C THR A 192 5.02 30.88 22.68
N ASP A 193 6.14 31.10 22.00
CA ASP A 193 6.65 32.39 21.53
C ASP A 193 5.83 33.01 20.38
N LEU A 194 5.09 32.22 19.60
CA LEU A 194 4.24 32.70 18.49
C LEU A 194 2.75 32.82 18.86
N ALA A 195 2.38 32.54 20.11
CA ALA A 195 1.02 32.72 20.60
C ALA A 195 0.70 34.22 20.66
N GLN A 196 -0.11 34.73 19.73
CA GLN A 196 -0.57 36.12 19.80
C GLN A 196 -1.61 36.28 20.91
N PRO A 197 -1.48 37.28 21.81
CA PRO A 197 -2.52 37.57 22.77
C PRO A 197 -3.78 38.04 22.03
N LYS A 198 -4.95 37.48 22.35
CA LYS A 198 -6.22 38.05 21.90
C LYS A 198 -6.31 39.47 22.45
N LYS A 199 -6.50 40.46 21.57
CA LYS A 199 -7.02 41.77 21.97
C LYS A 199 -8.51 41.61 22.27
N THR A 200 -8.83 41.11 23.44
CA THR A 200 -10.18 41.23 24.02
C THR A 200 -10.01 41.77 25.42
N VAL A 201 -10.55 42.97 25.60
CA VAL A 201 -10.56 43.76 26.82
C VAL A 201 -11.43 43.03 27.84
N ASP A 202 -10.82 42.18 28.65
CA ASP A 202 -11.38 41.69 29.91
C ASP A 202 -10.25 41.24 30.83
N LEU A 203 -10.00 42.04 31.87
CA LEU A 203 -8.81 42.00 32.74
C LEU A 203 -8.74 40.81 33.71
N ARG A 204 -9.45 39.69 33.48
CA ARG A 204 -9.43 38.55 34.43
C ARG A 204 -9.32 37.14 33.84
N LYS A 205 -9.22 36.97 32.52
CA LYS A 205 -8.88 35.66 31.92
C LYS A 205 -8.00 35.86 30.68
N LYS A 206 -6.71 35.56 30.79
CA LYS A 206 -5.80 35.48 29.63
C LYS A 206 -6.11 34.20 28.86
N ASP A 207 -7.16 34.23 28.04
CA ASP A 207 -7.46 33.15 27.11
C ASP A 207 -6.54 33.29 25.89
N TYR A 208 -5.39 32.61 25.94
CA TYR A 208 -4.50 32.45 24.80
C TYR A 208 -5.27 31.69 23.69
N LYS A 209 -5.40 32.29 22.49
CA LYS A 209 -5.82 31.52 21.32
C LYS A 209 -4.62 30.71 20.86
N GLU A 210 -4.50 29.49 21.35
CA GLU A 210 -3.49 28.54 20.89
C GLU A 210 -3.64 28.35 19.38
N ILE A 211 -2.72 28.91 18.59
CA ILE A 211 -2.62 28.58 17.17
C ILE A 211 -1.92 27.22 17.11
N ARG A 212 -2.71 26.15 17.12
CA ARG A 212 -2.21 24.79 16.86
C ARG A 212 -1.70 24.71 15.43
N LEU A 213 -0.38 24.78 15.24
CA LEU A 213 0.29 24.23 14.05
C LEU A 213 0.33 22.69 14.13
N VAL A 214 -0.81 22.08 14.45
CA VAL A 214 -0.93 20.63 14.60
C VAL A 214 -1.21 20.07 13.23
N ASN A 215 -0.27 19.29 12.70
CA ASN A 215 -0.57 18.40 11.60
C ASN A 215 -1.74 17.49 12.05
N GLU A 216 -2.91 17.59 11.41
CA GLU A 216 -4.12 16.82 11.76
C GLU A 216 -3.84 15.32 11.74
N ALA A 217 -2.98 14.85 10.82
CA ALA A 217 -2.51 13.47 10.76
C ALA A 217 -1.70 13.03 12.00
N ALA A 218 -1.23 13.96 12.83
CA ALA A 218 -0.55 13.66 14.08
C ALA A 218 -1.53 13.48 15.27
N GLN A 219 -2.84 13.70 15.10
CA GLN A 219 -3.87 13.33 16.09
C GLN A 219 -4.07 11.83 16.22
N VAL A 220 -3.50 11.00 15.34
CA VAL A 220 -3.47 9.53 15.53
C VAL A 220 -2.85 9.15 16.90
N ARG A 221 -2.02 10.03 17.48
CA ARG A 221 -1.49 9.88 18.86
C ARG A 221 -2.57 9.89 19.95
N SER A 222 -3.66 10.65 19.81
CA SER A 222 -4.67 10.76 20.89
C SER A 222 -5.56 9.53 21.00
N GLN A 223 -5.70 8.74 19.93
CA GLN A 223 -6.61 7.59 19.92
C GLN A 223 -6.01 6.29 20.46
N LYS A 224 -4.68 6.12 20.48
CA LYS A 224 -4.06 4.80 20.76
C LYS A 224 -2.99 4.73 21.85
N SER A 225 -2.66 5.83 22.55
CA SER A 225 -1.66 5.84 23.65
C SER A 225 -0.35 5.08 23.35
N MET A 226 0.08 5.04 22.08
CA MET A 226 1.22 4.25 21.63
C MET A 226 2.35 5.17 21.20
N PRO A 227 3.63 4.89 21.57
CA PRO A 227 4.75 5.69 21.11
C PRO A 227 4.88 5.61 19.58
N LEU A 228 5.22 6.74 18.96
CA LEU A 228 5.30 6.89 17.49
C LEU A 228 6.09 5.76 16.82
N ARG A 229 7.24 5.40 17.38
CA ARG A 229 8.11 4.35 16.82
C ARG A 229 7.46 2.97 16.86
N GLN A 230 6.65 2.69 17.89
CA GLN A 230 5.90 1.44 17.99
C GLN A 230 4.75 1.42 16.98
N LEU A 231 4.06 2.54 16.80
CA LEU A 231 3.05 2.68 15.74
C LEU A 231 3.65 2.37 14.37
N ILE A 232 4.77 3.00 14.03
CA ILE A 232 5.44 2.81 12.73
C ILE A 232 5.89 1.35 12.56
N ALA A 233 6.47 0.76 13.61
CA ALA A 233 6.87 -0.64 13.58
C ALA A 233 5.69 -1.60 13.32
N HIS A 234 4.52 -1.35 13.91
CA HIS A 234 3.32 -2.15 13.64
C HIS A 234 2.83 -1.96 12.20
N ARG A 235 2.75 -0.72 11.71
CA ARG A 235 2.27 -0.43 10.34
C ARG A 235 3.10 -1.11 9.26
N LEU A 236 4.40 -1.23 9.48
CA LEU A 236 5.34 -1.80 8.50
C LEU A 236 5.65 -3.28 8.75
N GLY A 237 4.99 -3.92 9.72
CA GLY A 237 5.19 -5.35 10.00
C GLY A 237 6.57 -5.69 10.58
N PHE A 238 7.16 -4.79 11.37
CA PHE A 238 8.37 -5.09 12.17
C PHE A 238 8.05 -5.73 13.52
N GLY A 239 6.80 -5.63 13.98
CA GLY A 239 6.31 -6.17 15.25
C GLY A 239 6.68 -5.33 16.48
N SER A 240 7.90 -4.79 16.55
CA SER A 240 8.36 -3.98 17.68
C SER A 240 9.16 -2.74 17.27
N HIS A 241 9.14 -1.69 18.09
CA HIS A 241 9.97 -0.52 17.84
C HIS A 241 11.47 -0.84 17.93
N PHE A 242 11.88 -1.85 18.70
CA PHE A 242 13.29 -2.28 18.82
C PHE A 242 13.81 -2.90 17.51
N THR A 243 13.00 -3.74 16.86
CA THR A 243 13.35 -4.34 15.56
C THR A 243 13.42 -3.28 14.47
N TYR A 244 12.44 -2.36 14.43
CA TYR A 244 12.46 -1.22 13.51
C TYR A 244 13.71 -0.34 13.71
N GLN A 245 14.04 0.03 14.95
CA GLN A 245 15.26 0.81 15.23
C GLN A 245 16.54 0.09 14.84
N SER A 246 16.59 -1.23 15.04
CA SER A 246 17.74 -2.03 14.67
C SER A 246 17.93 -2.07 13.16
N ALA A 247 16.83 -2.27 12.41
CA ALA A 247 16.82 -2.21 10.95
C ALA A 247 17.21 -0.82 10.43
N LYS A 248 16.70 0.25 11.07
CA LYS A 248 17.06 1.63 10.76
C LYS A 248 18.56 1.89 10.94
N LYS A 249 19.18 1.39 12.02
CA LYS A 249 20.63 1.50 12.22
C LYS A 249 21.41 0.77 11.14
N VAL A 250 21.00 -0.45 10.77
CA VAL A 250 21.62 -1.20 9.68
C VAL A 250 21.55 -0.40 8.38
N LYS A 251 20.37 0.11 8.01
CA LYS A 251 20.21 0.91 6.78
C LYS A 251 21.09 2.17 6.73
N LEU A 252 21.30 2.83 7.87
CA LEU A 252 22.07 4.08 7.93
C LEU A 252 23.59 3.88 7.97
N PHE A 253 24.06 2.79 8.59
CA PHE A 253 25.48 2.62 8.91
C PHE A 253 26.12 1.37 8.31
N ALA A 254 25.35 0.42 7.78
CA ALA A 254 25.91 -0.76 7.13
C ALA A 254 26.43 -0.45 5.72
N ASN A 255 27.41 -1.25 5.30
CA ASN A 255 27.82 -1.32 3.90
C ASN A 255 26.69 -1.91 3.04
N PRO A 256 26.62 -1.58 1.73
CA PRO A 256 25.56 -2.05 0.84
C PRO A 256 25.45 -3.58 0.77
N GLU A 257 26.58 -4.30 0.84
CA GLU A 257 26.60 -5.77 0.83
C GLU A 257 25.90 -6.39 2.04
N LEU A 258 26.08 -5.81 3.24
CA LEU A 258 25.39 -6.31 4.43
C LEU A 258 23.90 -6.01 4.37
N ILE A 259 23.51 -4.85 3.81
CA ILE A 259 22.09 -4.51 3.59
C ILE A 259 21.45 -5.54 2.66
N GLU A 260 22.11 -5.89 1.56
CA GLU A 260 21.62 -6.89 0.62
C GLU A 260 21.46 -8.27 1.26
N LYS A 261 22.44 -8.72 2.07
CA LYS A 261 22.33 -9.98 2.82
C LYS A 261 21.19 -9.98 3.83
N VAL A 262 20.88 -8.83 4.43
CA VAL A 262 19.72 -8.68 5.33
C VAL A 262 18.43 -8.74 4.54
N ASP A 263 18.35 -8.06 3.40
CA ASP A 263 17.16 -8.06 2.52
C ASP A 263 16.87 -9.45 1.94
N GLN A 264 17.90 -10.27 1.71
CA GLN A 264 17.80 -11.68 1.31
C GLN A 264 17.49 -12.63 2.48
N CYS A 265 17.31 -12.11 3.69
CA CYS A 265 17.08 -12.87 4.93
C CYS A 265 18.21 -13.86 5.29
N ILE A 266 19.40 -13.72 4.70
CA ILE A 266 20.58 -14.55 5.02
C ILE A 266 21.13 -14.17 6.39
N VAL A 267 21.16 -12.87 6.69
CA VAL A 267 21.63 -12.33 7.98
C VAL A 267 20.46 -11.68 8.72
N SER A 268 20.30 -12.03 9.98
CA SER A 268 19.25 -11.42 10.82
C SER A 268 19.56 -9.95 11.13
N ILE A 269 18.50 -9.14 11.30
CA ILE A 269 18.62 -7.71 11.63
C ILE A 269 19.45 -7.50 12.91
N SER A 270 19.29 -8.37 13.90
CA SER A 270 20.01 -8.29 15.17
C SER A 270 21.51 -8.56 15.01
N MET A 271 21.86 -9.55 14.17
CA MET A 271 23.25 -9.87 13.84
C MET A 271 23.89 -8.75 13.01
N ALA A 272 23.21 -8.27 11.97
CA ALA A 272 23.69 -7.16 11.14
C ALA A 272 23.95 -5.91 11.98
N LYS A 273 23.05 -5.58 12.93
CA LYS A 273 23.26 -4.47 13.87
C LYS A 273 24.53 -4.63 14.70
N LYS A 274 24.84 -5.84 15.18
CA LYS A 274 26.08 -6.10 15.93
C LYS A 274 27.31 -5.87 15.03
N LEU A 275 27.28 -6.34 13.79
CA LEU A 275 28.35 -6.11 12.82
C LEU A 275 28.55 -4.61 12.53
N CYS A 276 27.47 -3.83 12.40
CA CYS A 276 27.57 -2.37 12.28
C CYS A 276 28.26 -1.72 13.49
N SER A 277 27.97 -2.17 14.72
CA SER A 277 28.59 -1.61 15.92
C SER A 277 30.08 -1.95 16.05
N VAL A 278 30.49 -3.11 15.55
CA VAL A 278 31.91 -3.52 15.52
C VAL A 278 32.68 -2.67 14.51
N LEU A 279 32.11 -2.45 13.32
CA LEU A 279 32.73 -1.61 12.28
C LEU A 279 32.81 -0.12 12.67
N ALA A 280 31.87 0.37 13.48
CA ALA A 280 31.88 1.76 13.97
C ALA A 280 32.92 2.03 15.08
N ASN A 281 33.41 0.98 15.75
CA ASN A 281 34.44 1.07 16.80
C ASN A 281 35.63 0.15 16.45
N PRO A 282 36.54 0.57 15.54
CA PRO A 282 37.71 -0.24 15.15
C PRO A 282 38.81 -0.33 16.22
N LYS A 283 38.52 0.05 17.48
CA LYS A 283 39.46 -0.03 18.61
C LYS A 283 38.82 -0.70 19.82
N LYS A 284 38.90 -2.02 19.86
CA LYS A 284 39.13 -2.81 21.07
C LYS A 284 39.96 -4.03 20.68
#